data_AF-A0A1V6ECY7-F1
#
_entry.id   AF-A0A1V6ECY7-F1
#
_cell.length_a   1.000
_cell.length_b   1.000
_cell.length_c   1.000
_cell.angle_alpha   90.00
_cell.angle_beta   90.00
_cell.angle_gamma   90.00
#
_symmetry.space_group_name_H-M   'P 1'
#
loop_
_entity.id
_entity.type
_entity.pdbx_description
1 polymer ?
#
loop_
_entity_poly.entity_id
_entity_poly.type
_entity_poly.pdbx_seq_one_letter_code
_entity_poly.pdbx_strand_id
1 'polypeptide(L)'
;MYKAEHSEVATLLLSGEADIVMLPEPFVSTVLNKDVSINHAINLNDEWVKSAPDITLSMGCLVAQKSFIEEYKEEVDTFLELYEESIDWVLEQPYNAAPLIVSSGILDNEKVAESAIPNCNIVYIDAADAKDSLNAFFKFLYNNNPASVGGKVPDNGIYYER
;
A
#
# COMPACT_ATOMS: atom_id res chain seq x y z
N MET A 1 11.21 12.91 15.46
CA MET A 1 10.94 11.94 16.55
C MET A 1 10.17 10.77 15.95
N TYR A 2 10.56 9.52 16.22
CA TYR A 2 9.78 8.36 15.77
C TYR A 2 8.56 8.16 16.67
N LYS A 3 7.41 7.85 16.07
CA LYS A 3 6.17 7.43 16.73
C LYS A 3 5.74 6.10 16.17
N ALA A 4 5.12 5.26 17.01
CA ALA A 4 4.68 3.93 16.60
C ALA A 4 3.45 3.99 15.69
N GLU A 5 2.56 4.96 15.93
CA GLU A 5 1.26 5.05 15.25
C GLU A 5 1.17 6.30 14.38
N HIS A 6 0.66 6.14 13.16
CA HIS A 6 0.45 7.25 12.22
C HIS A 6 -0.59 8.26 12.73
N SER A 7 -1.57 7.81 13.52
CA SER A 7 -2.57 8.68 14.15
C SER A 7 -1.94 9.66 15.17
N GLU A 8 -0.91 9.23 15.89
CA GLU A 8 -0.15 10.09 16.80
C GLU A 8 0.63 11.15 16.01
N VAL A 9 1.27 10.76 14.90
CA VAL A 9 1.99 11.67 14.01
C VAL A 9 1.05 12.73 13.41
N ALA A 10 -0.13 12.31 12.94
CA ALA A 10 -1.15 13.22 12.42
C ALA A 10 -1.63 14.22 13.49
N THR A 11 -1.78 13.78 14.74
CA THR A 11 -2.16 14.64 15.87
C THR A 11 -1.10 15.70 16.15
N LEU A 12 0.19 15.30 16.16
CA LEU A 12 1.29 16.24 16.38
C LEU A 12 1.35 17.31 15.31
N LEU A 13 1.16 16.95 14.05
CA LEU A 13 1.08 17.92 12.95
C LEU A 13 -0.08 18.90 13.16
N LEU A 14 -1.30 18.39 13.41
CA LEU A 14 -2.50 19.22 13.60
C LEU A 14 -2.44 20.12 14.85
N SER A 15 -1.69 19.72 15.87
CA SER A 15 -1.47 20.52 17.08
C SER A 15 -0.40 21.60 16.93
N GLY A 16 0.40 21.55 15.86
CA GLY A 16 1.57 22.40 15.67
C GLY A 16 2.79 21.99 16.49
N GLU A 17 2.77 20.84 17.17
CA GLU A 17 3.93 20.28 17.88
C GLU A 17 4.98 19.66 16.92
N ALA A 18 4.60 19.42 15.67
CA ALA A 18 5.51 19.00 14.60
C ALA A 18 5.26 19.79 13.32
N ASP A 19 6.32 20.36 12.72
CA ASP A 19 6.22 21.16 11.49
C ASP A 19 6.26 20.31 10.21
N ILE A 20 6.97 19.18 10.24
CA ILE A 20 7.16 18.27 9.11
C ILE A 20 7.00 16.84 9.60
N VAL A 21 6.16 16.07 8.92
CA VAL A 21 5.89 14.66 9.23
C VAL A 21 5.86 13.80 7.97
N MET A 22 5.99 12.50 8.17
CA MET A 22 5.77 11.48 7.15
C MET A 22 4.52 10.68 7.51
N LEU A 23 3.54 10.63 6.61
CA LEU A 23 2.27 9.94 6.79
C LEU A 23 1.93 9.14 5.53
N PRO A 24 1.37 7.93 5.64
CA PRO A 24 0.70 7.24 4.54
C PRO A 24 -0.74 7.72 4.40
N GLU A 25 -1.37 7.43 3.26
CA GLU A 25 -2.82 7.49 3.17
C GLU A 25 -3.48 6.44 4.08
N PRO A 26 -4.69 6.69 4.62
CA PRO A 26 -5.54 7.87 4.43
C PRO A 26 -5.25 9.02 5.42
N PHE A 27 -4.18 8.94 6.22
CA PHE A 27 -3.86 9.97 7.22
C PHE A 27 -3.49 11.31 6.58
N VAL A 28 -2.86 11.28 5.40
CA VAL A 28 -2.56 12.49 4.62
C VAL A 28 -3.85 13.21 4.23
N SER A 29 -4.80 12.51 3.60
CA SER A 29 -6.12 13.07 3.27
C SER A 29 -6.88 13.54 4.50
N THR A 30 -6.74 12.83 5.62
CA THR A 30 -7.35 13.20 6.90
C THR A 30 -6.86 14.55 7.43
N VAL A 31 -5.53 14.77 7.47
CA VAL A 31 -4.97 16.03 7.99
C VAL A 31 -5.26 17.21 7.05
N LEU A 32 -5.19 17.00 5.74
CA LEU A 32 -5.49 18.02 4.73
C LEU A 32 -6.96 18.44 4.73
N ASN A 33 -7.87 17.51 5.03
CA ASN A 33 -9.28 17.85 5.19
C ASN A 33 -9.58 18.63 6.48
N LYS A 34 -8.73 18.49 7.52
CA LYS A 34 -8.89 19.18 8.82
C LYS A 34 -8.24 20.56 8.84
N ASP A 35 -7.11 20.73 8.16
CA ASP A 35 -6.36 21.98 8.11
C ASP A 35 -5.81 22.25 6.71
N VAL A 36 -6.34 23.30 6.07
CA VAL A 36 -5.99 23.72 4.70
C VAL A 36 -4.63 24.41 4.60
N SER A 37 -3.99 24.73 5.73
CA SER A 37 -2.62 25.29 5.74
C SER A 37 -1.56 24.21 5.58
N ILE A 38 -1.90 22.94 5.82
CA ILE A 38 -1.03 21.79 5.59
C ILE A 38 -0.97 21.53 4.08
N ASN A 39 0.21 21.20 3.58
CA ASN A 39 0.41 20.84 2.18
C ASN A 39 1.30 19.61 2.04
N HIS A 40 1.18 18.90 0.91
CA HIS A 40 2.17 17.91 0.53
C HIS A 40 3.50 18.61 0.24
N ALA A 41 4.57 18.15 0.87
CA ALA A 41 5.92 18.61 0.60
C ALA A 41 6.65 17.68 -0.38
N ILE A 42 6.58 16.37 -0.14
CA ILE A 42 7.29 15.33 -0.89
C ILE A 42 6.38 14.10 -1.01
N ASN A 43 6.35 13.49 -2.19
CA ASN A 43 5.78 12.17 -2.41
C ASN A 43 6.91 11.13 -2.48
N LEU A 44 6.94 10.19 -1.52
CA LEU A 44 8.02 9.20 -1.45
C LEU A 44 7.99 8.19 -2.60
N ASN A 45 6.83 7.94 -3.22
CA ASN A 45 6.77 7.10 -4.41
C ASN A 45 7.50 7.76 -5.58
N ASP A 46 7.30 9.07 -5.78
CA ASP A 46 7.99 9.83 -6.83
C ASP A 46 9.51 9.88 -6.57
N GLU A 47 9.93 10.13 -5.32
CA GLU A 47 11.34 10.14 -4.97
C GLU A 47 12.00 8.76 -5.08
N TRP A 48 11.24 7.70 -4.80
CA TRP A 48 11.69 6.34 -4.99
C TRP A 48 11.92 6.02 -6.47
N VAL A 49 10.94 6.31 -7.34
CA VAL A 49 11.06 6.09 -8.79
C VAL A 49 12.25 6.85 -9.38
N LYS A 50 12.54 8.07 -8.89
CA LYS A 50 13.73 8.82 -9.32
C LYS A 50 15.05 8.15 -8.90
N SER A 51 15.06 7.48 -7.75
CA SER A 51 16.26 6.91 -7.14
C SER A 51 16.52 5.46 -7.57
N ALA A 52 15.47 4.70 -7.82
CA ALA A 52 15.51 3.28 -8.17
C ALA A 52 14.41 2.96 -9.22
N PRO A 53 14.53 3.47 -10.46
CA PRO A 53 13.46 3.39 -11.46
C PRO A 53 13.09 1.97 -11.87
N ASP A 54 14.02 1.03 -11.74
CA ASP A 54 13.83 -0.38 -12.11
C ASP A 54 13.36 -1.26 -10.94
N ILE A 55 13.15 -0.68 -9.75
CA ILE A 55 12.70 -1.41 -8.56
C ILE A 55 11.38 -0.80 -8.12
N THR A 56 10.31 -1.58 -8.10
CA THR A 56 9.03 -1.10 -7.56
C THR A 56 9.11 -1.07 -6.03
N LEU A 57 8.59 0.00 -5.41
CA LEU A 57 8.42 0.06 -3.95
C LEU A 57 7.17 -0.74 -3.56
N SER A 58 7.29 -2.06 -3.51
CA SER A 58 6.18 -2.94 -3.14
C SER A 58 5.91 -2.89 -1.64
N MET A 59 4.82 -2.21 -1.25
CA MET A 59 4.44 -1.99 0.15
C MET A 59 3.40 -3.00 0.68
N GLY A 60 2.85 -3.86 -0.18
CA GLY A 60 1.84 -4.86 0.17
C GLY A 60 1.95 -6.12 -0.67
N CYS A 61 1.41 -7.22 -0.16
CA CYS A 61 1.28 -8.49 -0.88
C CYS A 61 0.09 -9.30 -0.34
N LEU A 62 -0.42 -10.21 -1.18
CA LEU A 62 -1.32 -11.28 -0.76
C LEU A 62 -0.49 -12.52 -0.46
N VAL A 63 -0.80 -13.19 0.65
CA VAL A 63 -0.12 -14.43 1.05
C VAL A 63 -1.18 -15.46 1.40
N ALA A 64 -1.04 -16.65 0.84
CA ALA A 64 -1.83 -17.81 1.20
C ALA A 64 -0.91 -18.99 1.54
N GLN A 65 -1.40 -19.90 2.39
CA GLN A 65 -0.66 -21.11 2.70
C GLN A 65 -0.61 -22.01 1.48
N LYS A 66 0.56 -22.60 1.20
CA LYS A 66 0.74 -23.48 0.03
C LYS A 66 -0.29 -24.61 -0.03
N SER A 67 -0.58 -25.28 1.10
CA SER A 67 -1.57 -26.35 1.16
C SER A 67 -2.98 -25.87 0.79
N PHE A 68 -3.34 -24.63 1.13
CA PHE A 68 -4.63 -24.04 0.75
C PHE A 68 -4.71 -23.79 -0.75
N ILE A 69 -3.64 -23.26 -1.35
CA ILE A 69 -3.56 -23.04 -2.80
C ILE A 69 -3.66 -24.37 -3.55
N GLU A 70 -2.96 -25.41 -3.07
CA GLU A 70 -2.99 -26.74 -3.71
C GLU A 70 -4.37 -27.41 -3.61
N GLU A 71 -5.10 -27.18 -2.52
CA GLU A 71 -6.44 -27.74 -2.30
C GLU A 71 -7.55 -26.96 -3.02
N TYR A 72 -7.41 -25.63 -3.13
CA TYR A 72 -8.46 -24.71 -3.60
C TYR A 72 -7.96 -23.81 -4.74
N LYS A 73 -7.23 -24.38 -5.70
CA LYS A 73 -6.59 -23.60 -6.77
C LYS A 73 -7.58 -22.78 -7.60
N GLU A 74 -8.70 -23.37 -8.00
CA GLU A 74 -9.70 -22.69 -8.83
C GLU A 74 -10.35 -21.51 -8.07
N GLU A 75 -10.60 -21.67 -6.77
CA GLU A 75 -11.14 -20.61 -5.92
C GLU A 75 -10.11 -19.50 -5.69
N VAL A 76 -8.83 -19.84 -5.56
CA VAL A 76 -7.74 -18.84 -5.47
C VAL A 76 -7.65 -18.04 -6.77
N ASP A 77 -7.68 -18.70 -7.92
CA ASP A 77 -7.62 -18.04 -9.23
C ASP A 77 -8.83 -17.10 -9.42
N THR A 78 -10.03 -17.58 -9.09
CA THR A 78 -11.27 -16.79 -9.12
C THR A 78 -11.21 -15.60 -8.15
N PHE A 79 -10.66 -15.79 -6.95
CA PHE A 79 -10.49 -14.71 -5.98
C PHE A 79 -9.58 -13.62 -6.52
N LEU A 80 -8.46 -13.98 -7.15
CA LEU A 80 -7.50 -13.01 -7.69
C LEU A 80 -8.09 -12.19 -8.84
N GLU A 81 -8.89 -12.82 -9.72
CA GLU A 81 -9.64 -12.12 -10.77
C GLU A 81 -10.64 -11.12 -10.16
N LEU A 82 -11.47 -11.55 -9.21
CA LEU A 82 -12.43 -10.66 -8.54
C LEU A 82 -11.75 -9.57 -7.71
N TYR A 83 -10.56 -9.84 -7.18
CA TYR A 83 -9.78 -8.88 -6.41
C TYR A 83 -9.22 -7.76 -7.31
N GLU A 84 -8.72 -8.11 -8.49
CA GLU A 84 -8.31 -7.16 -9.53
C GLU A 84 -9.50 -6.30 -9.97
N GLU A 85 -10.63 -6.93 -10.34
CA GLU A 85 -11.86 -6.22 -10.70
C GLU A 85 -12.35 -5.27 -9.60
N SER A 86 -12.24 -5.69 -8.33
CA SER A 86 -12.61 -4.86 -7.19
C SER A 86 -11.69 -3.65 -7.03
N ILE A 87 -10.38 -3.81 -7.28
CA ILE A 87 -9.43 -2.69 -7.23
C ILE A 87 -9.74 -1.69 -8.34
N ASP A 88 -9.90 -2.19 -9.57
CA ASP A 88 -10.22 -1.36 -10.73
C ASP A 88 -11.51 -0.57 -10.50
N TRP A 89 -12.55 -1.23 -9.99
CA TRP A 89 -13.81 -0.56 -9.67
C TRP A 89 -13.64 0.56 -8.63
N VAL A 90 -12.86 0.34 -7.57
CA VAL A 90 -12.61 1.39 -6.55
C VAL A 90 -11.88 2.58 -7.15
N LEU A 91 -10.90 2.34 -8.03
CA LEU A 91 -10.13 3.39 -8.70
C LEU A 91 -10.97 4.17 -9.73
N GLU A 92 -11.85 3.49 -10.46
CA GLU A 92 -12.74 4.10 -11.45
C GLU A 92 -13.93 4.82 -10.83
N GLN A 93 -14.39 4.38 -9.65
CA GLN A 93 -15.59 4.90 -8.99
C GLN A 93 -15.33 5.42 -7.55
N PRO A 94 -14.38 6.34 -7.29
CA PRO A 94 -14.05 6.78 -5.92
C PRO A 94 -15.25 7.34 -5.15
N TYR A 95 -16.10 8.11 -5.82
CA TYR A 95 -17.34 8.67 -5.24
C TYR A 95 -18.30 7.58 -4.77
N ASN A 96 -18.45 6.49 -5.52
CA ASN A 96 -19.34 5.38 -5.16
C ASN A 96 -18.68 4.42 -4.15
N ALA A 97 -17.35 4.31 -4.15
CA ALA A 97 -16.59 3.50 -3.21
C ALA A 97 -16.54 4.11 -1.80
N ALA A 98 -16.49 5.44 -1.69
CA ALA A 98 -16.38 6.13 -0.40
C ALA A 98 -17.48 5.78 0.63
N PRO A 99 -18.78 5.76 0.27
CA PRO A 99 -19.83 5.29 1.18
C PRO A 99 -19.67 3.83 1.63
N LEU A 100 -19.13 2.96 0.76
CA LEU A 100 -18.86 1.56 1.11
C LEU A 100 -17.72 1.45 2.13
N ILE A 101 -16.66 2.24 1.97
CA ILE A 101 -15.53 2.32 2.90
C ILE A 101 -16.02 2.77 4.29
N VAL A 102 -16.89 3.79 4.32
CA VAL A 102 -17.43 4.33 5.58
C VAL A 102 -18.40 3.37 6.24
N SER A 103 -19.34 2.80 5.49
CA SER A 103 -20.29 1.82 6.03
C SER A 103 -19.61 0.53 6.50
N SER A 104 -18.43 0.20 5.97
CA SER A 104 -17.57 -0.91 6.43
C SER A 104 -16.76 -0.56 7.70
N GLY A 105 -16.84 0.68 8.19
CA GLY A 105 -16.15 1.13 9.40
C GLY A 105 -14.64 1.36 9.23
N ILE A 106 -14.15 1.44 8.00
CA ILE A 106 -12.72 1.66 7.70
C ILE A 106 -12.34 3.14 7.95
N LEU A 107 -13.21 4.05 7.53
CA LEU A 107 -13.12 5.50 7.78
C LEU A 107 -14.47 6.03 8.24
N ASP A 108 -14.49 7.21 8.84
CA ASP A 108 -15.71 7.86 9.35
C ASP A 108 -16.21 9.00 8.44
N ASN A 109 -15.49 9.30 7.36
CA ASN A 109 -15.74 10.45 6.50
C ASN A 109 -15.62 10.10 5.02
N GLU A 110 -16.74 10.17 4.28
CA GLU A 110 -16.80 9.81 2.86
C GLU A 110 -15.90 10.71 2.00
N LYS A 111 -15.82 12.02 2.30
CA LYS A 111 -14.96 12.94 1.56
C LYS A 111 -13.47 12.61 1.71
N VAL A 112 -13.06 12.20 2.91
CA VAL A 112 -11.68 11.72 3.15
C VAL A 112 -11.44 10.41 2.42
N ALA A 113 -12.40 9.47 2.47
CA ALA A 113 -12.29 8.21 1.73
C ALA A 113 -12.15 8.43 0.21
N GLU A 114 -13.04 9.25 -0.38
CA GLU A 114 -13.03 9.59 -1.80
C GLU A 114 -11.71 10.21 -2.24
N SER A 115 -11.21 11.20 -1.48
CA SER A 115 -9.95 11.89 -1.81
C SER A 115 -8.69 11.03 -1.60
N ALA A 116 -8.73 10.07 -0.67
CA ALA A 116 -7.60 9.19 -0.39
C ALA A 116 -7.40 8.12 -1.47
N ILE A 117 -8.47 7.58 -2.06
CA ILE A 117 -8.42 6.48 -3.04
C ILE A 117 -7.35 6.68 -4.13
N PRO A 118 -7.32 7.79 -4.89
CA PRO A 118 -6.33 7.96 -5.96
C PRO A 118 -4.89 8.06 -5.44
N ASN A 119 -4.69 8.44 -4.17
CA ASN A 119 -3.37 8.59 -3.56
C ASN A 119 -2.89 7.30 -2.87
N CYS A 120 -3.79 6.36 -2.57
CA CYS A 120 -3.44 5.08 -1.96
C CYS A 120 -2.57 4.20 -2.87
N ASN A 121 -2.51 4.48 -4.18
CA ASN A 121 -1.77 3.69 -5.17
C ASN A 121 -2.08 2.19 -5.08
N ILE A 122 -3.35 1.84 -4.85
CA ILE A 122 -3.79 0.46 -4.87
C ILE A 122 -3.72 -0.07 -6.30
N VAL A 123 -3.16 -1.26 -6.47
CA VAL A 123 -2.98 -1.91 -7.77
C VAL A 123 -2.91 -3.41 -7.55
N TYR A 124 -3.39 -4.18 -8.51
CA TYR A 124 -3.11 -5.61 -8.59
C TYR A 124 -1.98 -5.86 -9.59
N ILE A 125 -0.99 -6.67 -9.19
CA ILE A 125 0.07 -7.14 -10.07
C ILE A 125 0.19 -8.64 -9.81
N ASP A 126 0.03 -9.46 -10.85
CA ASP A 126 0.16 -10.90 -10.71
C ASP A 126 1.59 -11.27 -10.26
N ALA A 127 1.71 -12.37 -9.50
CA ALA A 127 2.99 -12.82 -8.98
C ALA A 127 3.99 -13.15 -10.09
N ALA A 128 3.53 -13.62 -11.26
CA ALA A 128 4.38 -13.88 -12.41
C ALA A 128 5.00 -12.58 -12.96
N ASP A 129 4.20 -11.52 -13.06
CA ASP A 129 4.63 -10.22 -13.60
C ASP A 129 5.46 -9.43 -12.58
N ALA A 130 5.15 -9.56 -11.29
CA ALA A 130 5.86 -8.87 -10.21
C ALA A 130 7.23 -9.51 -9.88
N LYS A 131 7.47 -10.76 -10.30
CA LYS A 131 8.60 -11.59 -9.86
C LYS A 131 9.96 -10.91 -9.98
N ASP A 132 10.27 -10.32 -11.13
CA ASP A 132 11.58 -9.71 -11.37
C ASP A 132 11.79 -8.45 -10.52
N SER A 133 10.77 -7.60 -10.43
CA SER A 133 10.79 -6.40 -9.59
C SER A 133 10.92 -6.76 -8.11
N LEU A 134 10.15 -7.75 -7.62
CA LEU A 134 10.23 -8.24 -6.24
C LEU A 134 11.59 -8.88 -5.93
N ASN A 135 12.16 -9.65 -6.86
CA ASN A 135 13.51 -10.19 -6.69
C ASN A 135 14.56 -9.08 -6.58
N ALA A 136 14.43 -8.00 -7.35
CA ALA A 136 15.29 -6.82 -7.24
C ALA A 136 15.08 -6.10 -5.90
N PHE A 137 13.83 -5.95 -5.45
CA PHE A 137 13.48 -5.34 -4.18
C PHE A 137 14.01 -6.13 -2.98
N PHE A 138 13.85 -7.46 -2.95
CA PHE A 138 14.39 -8.30 -1.87
C PHE A 138 15.93 -8.25 -1.82
N LYS A 139 16.60 -8.20 -2.97
CA LYS A 139 18.06 -8.01 -3.03
C LYS A 139 18.46 -6.63 -2.51
N PHE A 140 17.74 -5.58 -2.88
CA PHE A 140 17.96 -4.23 -2.36
C PHE A 140 17.83 -4.20 -0.84
N LEU A 141 16.76 -4.77 -0.30
CA LEU A 141 16.53 -4.88 1.14
C LEU A 141 17.66 -5.67 1.82
N TYR A 142 18.01 -6.84 1.29
CA TYR A 142 19.10 -7.67 1.82
C TYR A 142 20.44 -6.94 1.86
N ASN A 143 20.79 -6.20 0.80
CA ASN A 143 22.04 -5.46 0.71
C ASN A 143 22.13 -4.30 1.73
N ASN A 144 20.99 -3.71 2.09
CA ASN A 144 20.92 -2.64 3.09
C ASN A 144 20.85 -3.19 4.52
N ASN A 145 20.06 -4.23 4.75
CA ASN A 145 19.92 -4.89 6.05
C ASN A 145 19.45 -6.34 5.86
N PRO A 146 20.34 -7.35 5.95
CA PRO A 146 19.97 -8.76 5.75
C PRO A 146 18.81 -9.24 6.64
N ALA A 147 18.65 -8.66 7.84
CA ALA A 147 17.58 -9.03 8.75
C ALA A 147 16.18 -8.65 8.22
N SER A 148 16.06 -7.68 7.31
CA SER A 148 14.76 -7.25 6.78
C SER A 148 14.09 -8.29 5.86
N VAL A 149 14.85 -9.28 5.39
CA VAL A 149 14.35 -10.43 4.61
C VAL A 149 14.57 -11.76 5.33
N GLY A 150 14.79 -11.73 6.65
CA GLY A 150 15.02 -12.95 7.44
C GLY A 150 16.41 -13.59 7.22
N GLY A 151 17.39 -12.82 6.76
CA GLY A 151 18.79 -13.23 6.63
C GLY A 151 19.16 -13.89 5.30
N LYS A 152 18.21 -14.03 4.36
CA LYS A 152 18.48 -14.50 2.99
C LYS A 152 17.41 -13.98 2.02
N VAL A 153 17.77 -13.82 0.75
CA VAL A 153 16.78 -13.53 -0.30
C VAL A 153 15.87 -14.75 -0.47
N PRO A 154 14.53 -14.59 -0.52
CA PRO A 154 13.60 -15.68 -0.79
C PRO A 154 13.89 -16.39 -2.11
N ASP A 155 13.58 -17.69 -2.18
CA ASP A 155 13.64 -18.44 -3.44
C ASP A 155 12.36 -18.23 -4.26
N ASN A 156 12.36 -18.75 -5.49
CA ASN A 156 11.24 -18.59 -6.42
C ASN A 156 9.94 -19.27 -5.96
N GLY A 157 9.98 -20.16 -4.96
CA GLY A 157 8.80 -20.85 -4.45
C GLY A 157 7.86 -19.95 -3.64
N ILE A 158 8.24 -18.70 -3.38
CA ILE A 158 7.37 -17.68 -2.76
C ILE A 158 6.32 -17.13 -3.73
N TYR A 159 6.56 -17.23 -5.05
CA TYR A 159 5.67 -16.69 -6.06
C TYR A 159 4.62 -17.73 -6.45
N TYR A 160 3.37 -17.31 -6.48
CA TYR A 160 2.28 -18.12 -7.01
C TYR A 160 2.38 -18.18 -8.54
N GLU A 161 2.08 -19.34 -9.12
CA GLU A 161 2.00 -19.56 -10.56
C GLU A 161 0.59 -20.08 -10.87
N ARG A 162 -0.16 -19.30 -11.66
CA ARG A 162 -1.49 -19.68 -12.13
C ARG A 162 -1.42 -20.81 -13.14
#